data_AF-A0A523AK64-F1
#
_entry.id   AF-A0A523AK64-F1
#
_cell.length_a   1.000
_cell.length_b   1.000
_cell.length_c   1.000
_cell.angle_alpha   90.00
_cell.angle_beta   90.00
_cell.angle_gamma   90.00
#
_symmetry.space_group_name_H-M   'P 1'
#
loop_
_entity.id
_entity.type
_entity.pdbx_description
1 polymer ?
#
loop_
_entity_poly.entity_id
_entity_poly.type
_entity_poly.pdbx_seq_one_letter_code
_entity_poly.pdbx_strand_id
1 'polypeptide(L)'
;MASTAGGFLLGFGLCLLIFSLFLSVVVEEAYREYRSDIEMLYSVTHSSEYSSTLIALETASSYAMKIRDALCHPAISWMGLCHIGETLESSITGAADKMRETQALSERLHAATAALPAVESILWATSMAGLVMIAIGVALIIRAKRTPKPPP
;
A
#
# COMPACT_ATOMS: atom_id res chain seq x y z
N MET A 1 -16.89 20.07 37.90
CA MET A 1 -16.24 19.86 36.59
C MET A 1 -15.50 18.52 36.47
N ALA A 2 -15.01 17.91 37.57
CA ALA A 2 -14.31 16.61 37.49
C ALA A 2 -15.15 15.45 36.91
N SER A 3 -16.49 15.48 37.09
CA SER A 3 -17.38 14.43 36.57
C SER A 3 -17.56 14.46 35.05
N THR A 4 -17.46 15.61 34.39
CA THR A 4 -17.56 15.73 32.92
C THR A 4 -16.26 15.33 32.24
N ALA A 5 -15.11 15.67 32.85
CA ALA A 5 -13.79 15.26 32.37
C ALA A 5 -13.58 13.73 32.43
N GLY A 6 -14.03 13.08 33.52
CA GLY A 6 -13.94 11.62 33.66
C GLY A 6 -14.78 10.86 32.64
N GLY A 7 -16.01 11.33 32.37
CA GLY A 7 -16.88 10.75 31.34
C GLY A 7 -16.33 10.93 29.92
N PHE A 8 -15.73 12.08 29.62
CA PHE A 8 -15.06 12.34 28.34
C PHE A 8 -13.88 11.39 28.10
N LEU A 9 -12.98 11.24 29.08
CA LEU A 9 -11.83 10.34 28.99
C LEU A 9 -12.24 8.87 28.80
N LEU A 10 -13.30 8.45 29.49
CA LEU A 10 -13.84 7.10 29.36
C LEU A 10 -14.41 6.86 27.96
N GLY A 11 -15.23 7.78 27.44
CA GLY A 11 -15.81 7.67 26.10
C GLY A 11 -14.75 7.72 24.99
N PHE A 12 -13.80 8.64 25.09
CA PHE A 12 -12.72 8.77 24.12
C PHE A 12 -11.77 7.56 24.15
N GLY A 13 -11.40 7.08 25.34
CA GLY A 13 -10.59 5.88 25.50
C GLY A 13 -11.28 4.64 24.95
N LEU A 14 -12.60 4.48 25.17
CA LEU A 14 -13.37 3.38 24.61
C LEU A 14 -13.45 3.45 23.07
N CYS A 15 -13.66 4.64 22.52
CA CYS A 15 -13.69 4.84 21.06
C CYS A 15 -12.35 4.49 20.41
N LEU A 16 -11.24 4.93 21.02
CA LEU A 16 -9.90 4.60 20.53
C LEU A 16 -9.62 3.11 20.58
N LEU A 17 -10.07 2.42 21.64
CA LEU A 17 -9.86 1.00 21.83
C LEU A 17 -10.65 0.18 20.79
N ILE A 18 -11.91 0.53 20.55
CA ILE A 18 -12.73 -0.13 19.51
C ILE A 18 -12.12 0.10 18.13
N PHE A 19 -11.71 1.33 17.83
CA PHE A 19 -11.15 1.68 16.53
C PHE A 19 -9.80 1.00 16.28
N SER A 20 -8.91 0.96 17.27
CA SER A 20 -7.61 0.31 17.15
C SER A 20 -7.73 -1.20 17.01
N LEU A 21 -8.63 -1.85 17.76
CA LEU A 21 -8.90 -3.29 17.60
C LEU A 21 -9.50 -3.60 16.24
N PHE A 22 -10.49 -2.81 15.79
CA PHE A 22 -11.10 -3.00 14.48
C PHE A 22 -10.07 -2.88 13.36
N LEU A 23 -9.24 -1.84 13.38
CA LEU A 23 -8.16 -1.68 12.41
C LEU A 23 -7.14 -2.81 12.49
N SER A 24 -6.79 -3.28 13.69
CA SER A 24 -5.84 -4.39 13.86
C SER A 24 -6.35 -5.66 13.18
N VAL A 25 -7.63 -6.00 13.37
CA VAL A 25 -8.23 -7.19 12.74
C VAL A 25 -8.28 -7.05 11.22
N VAL A 26 -8.71 -5.88 10.71
CA VAL A 26 -8.80 -5.64 9.26
C VAL A 26 -7.41 -5.70 8.60
N VAL A 27 -6.40 -5.11 9.23
CA VAL A 27 -5.02 -5.12 8.72
C VAL A 27 -4.43 -6.52 8.74
N GLU A 28 -4.65 -7.29 9.82
CA GLU A 28 -4.15 -8.67 9.91
C GLU A 28 -4.80 -9.59 8.86
N GLU A 29 -6.13 -9.50 8.69
CA GLU A 29 -6.85 -10.33 7.73
C GLU A 29 -6.45 -10.00 6.29
N ALA A 30 -6.45 -8.72 5.93
CA ALA A 30 -6.00 -8.28 4.61
C ALA A 30 -4.54 -8.67 4.37
N TYR A 31 -3.68 -8.55 5.38
CA TYR A 31 -2.29 -8.97 5.24
C TYR A 31 -2.16 -10.46 5.00
N ARG A 32 -2.85 -11.31 5.77
CA ARG A 32 -2.80 -12.76 5.58
C ARG A 32 -3.29 -13.19 4.20
N GLU A 33 -4.38 -12.58 3.73
CA GLU A 33 -4.96 -12.89 2.44
C GLU A 33 -4.01 -12.55 1.29
N TYR A 34 -3.44 -11.35 1.27
CA TYR A 34 -2.63 -10.88 0.13
C TYR A 34 -1.15 -11.20 0.23
N ARG A 35 -0.61 -11.58 1.39
CA ARG A 35 0.84 -11.79 1.57
C ARG A 35 1.44 -12.78 0.58
N SER A 36 0.79 -13.93 0.40
CA SER A 36 1.27 -14.97 -0.52
C SER A 36 1.33 -14.45 -1.96
N ASP A 37 0.30 -13.72 -2.38
CA ASP A 37 0.22 -13.17 -3.73
C ASP A 37 1.25 -12.06 -3.96
N ILE A 38 1.51 -11.24 -2.94
CA ILE A 38 2.53 -10.18 -3.00
C ILE A 38 3.94 -10.78 -3.07
N GLU A 39 4.23 -11.81 -2.26
CA GLU A 39 5.51 -12.54 -2.29
C GLU A 39 5.69 -13.27 -3.63
N MET A 40 4.63 -13.91 -4.14
CA MET A 40 4.64 -14.55 -5.45
C MET A 40 4.89 -13.52 -6.55
N LEU A 41 4.17 -12.41 -6.58
CA LEU A 41 4.34 -11.34 -7.57
C LEU A 41 5.77 -10.79 -7.54
N TYR A 42 6.31 -10.52 -6.35
CA TYR A 42 7.68 -10.05 -6.19
C TYR A 42 8.70 -11.08 -6.71
N SER A 43 8.50 -12.37 -6.42
CA SER A 43 9.38 -13.43 -6.92
C SER A 43 9.34 -13.57 -8.44
N VAL A 44 8.16 -13.45 -9.05
CA VAL A 44 7.98 -13.52 -10.51
C VAL A 44 8.66 -12.33 -11.18
N THR A 45 8.43 -11.11 -10.69
CA THR A 45 9.03 -9.89 -11.28
C THR A 45 10.54 -9.79 -11.08
N HIS A 46 11.11 -10.53 -10.10
CA HIS A 46 12.54 -10.61 -9.84
C HIS A 46 13.19 -11.92 -10.34
N SER A 47 12.45 -12.76 -11.06
CA SER A 47 13.00 -13.97 -11.67
C SER A 47 13.98 -13.65 -12.79
N SER A 48 14.91 -14.58 -13.06
CA SER A 48 15.83 -14.48 -14.19
C SER A 48 15.11 -14.38 -15.54
N GLU A 49 14.00 -15.09 -15.67
CA GLU A 49 13.14 -15.15 -16.85
C GLU A 49 12.48 -13.79 -17.10
N TYR A 50 11.97 -13.14 -16.05
CA TYR A 50 11.37 -11.81 -16.16
C TYR A 50 12.40 -10.76 -16.55
N SER A 51 13.55 -10.75 -15.87
CA SER A 51 14.65 -9.81 -16.14
C SER A 51 15.21 -9.97 -17.56
N SER A 52 15.45 -11.21 -17.99
CA SER A 52 15.92 -11.48 -19.35
C SER A 52 14.89 -11.06 -20.42
N THR A 53 13.60 -11.28 -20.17
CA THR A 53 12.52 -10.83 -21.07
C THR A 53 12.45 -9.31 -21.14
N LEU A 54 12.55 -8.62 -20.00
CA LEU A 54 12.57 -7.16 -19.96
C LEU A 54 13.76 -6.60 -20.74
N ILE A 55 14.97 -7.15 -20.55
CA ILE A 55 16.17 -6.75 -21.29
C ILE A 55 16.00 -7.01 -22.79
N ALA A 56 15.41 -8.15 -23.17
CA ALA A 56 15.14 -8.46 -24.57
C ALA A 56 14.15 -7.46 -25.20
N LEU A 57 13.09 -7.08 -24.47
CA LEU A 57 12.12 -6.08 -24.93
C LEU A 57 12.71 -4.66 -25.00
N GLU A 58 13.50 -4.25 -24.01
CA GLU A 58 14.22 -2.96 -24.05
C GLU A 58 15.24 -2.92 -25.19
N THR A 59 15.90 -4.04 -25.46
CA THR A 59 16.79 -4.16 -26.61
C THR A 59 15.98 -4.08 -27.91
N ALA A 60 14.88 -4.82 -28.01
CA ALA A 60 14.02 -4.84 -29.19
C ALA A 60 13.36 -3.48 -29.48
N SER A 61 12.96 -2.72 -28.45
CA SER A 61 12.36 -1.40 -28.62
C SER A 61 13.32 -0.43 -29.30
N SER A 62 14.62 -0.51 -28.97
CA SER A 62 15.66 0.30 -29.63
C SER A 62 15.80 0.01 -31.13
N TYR A 63 15.49 -1.23 -31.56
CA TYR A 63 15.47 -1.60 -32.97
C TYR A 63 14.11 -1.34 -33.63
N ALA A 64 13.01 -1.43 -32.88
CA ALA A 64 11.67 -1.23 -33.39
C ALA A 64 11.49 0.17 -34.00
N MET A 65 12.10 1.19 -33.40
CA MET A 65 12.12 2.55 -33.95
C MET A 65 12.83 2.60 -35.32
N LYS A 66 13.99 1.95 -35.45
CA LYS A 66 14.73 1.89 -36.72
C LYS A 66 13.94 1.12 -37.79
N ILE A 67 13.23 0.06 -37.38
CA ILE A 67 12.38 -0.73 -38.27
C ILE A 67 11.19 0.12 -38.74
N ARG A 68 10.53 0.86 -37.84
CA ARG A 68 9.48 1.82 -38.22
C ARG A 68 10.00 2.83 -39.23
N ASP A 69 11.14 3.47 -38.94
CA ASP A 69 11.70 4.51 -39.81
C ASP A 69 12.01 3.97 -41.22
N ALA A 70 12.49 2.73 -41.31
CA ALA A 70 12.68 2.05 -42.57
C ALA A 70 11.34 1.78 -43.29
N LEU A 71 10.33 1.24 -42.58
CA LEU A 71 9.02 0.90 -43.14
C LEU A 71 8.18 2.12 -43.54
N CYS A 72 8.39 3.27 -42.88
CA CYS A 72 7.75 4.54 -43.18
C CYS A 72 8.53 5.38 -44.19
N HIS A 73 9.65 4.88 -44.74
CA HIS A 73 10.50 5.64 -45.64
C HIS A 73 9.74 5.98 -46.94
N PRO A 74 9.80 7.25 -47.43
CA PRO A 74 9.11 7.70 -48.64
C PRO A 74 9.32 6.82 -49.88
N ALA A 75 10.53 6.25 -50.05
CA ALA A 75 10.90 5.42 -51.19
C ALA A 75 10.12 4.09 -51.27
N ILE A 76 9.59 3.59 -50.15
CA ILE A 76 8.81 2.36 -50.07
C ILE A 76 7.39 2.59 -49.53
N SER A 77 6.98 3.86 -49.35
CA SER A 77 5.67 4.25 -48.83
C SER A 77 4.49 3.66 -49.60
N TRP A 78 4.66 3.40 -50.90
CA TRP A 78 3.68 2.75 -51.78
C TRP A 78 3.29 1.34 -51.34
N MET A 79 4.10 0.66 -50.51
CA MET A 79 3.78 -0.65 -49.94
C MET A 79 2.83 -0.57 -48.73
N GLY A 80 2.57 0.63 -48.19
CA GLY A 80 1.62 0.81 -47.08
C GLY A 80 2.06 0.20 -45.74
N LEU A 81 3.37 -0.05 -45.55
CA LEU A 81 3.89 -0.77 -44.38
C LEU A 81 4.10 0.09 -43.13
N CYS A 82 3.93 1.41 -43.23
CA CYS A 82 4.22 2.33 -42.13
C CYS A 82 3.38 2.02 -40.87
N HIS A 83 2.10 1.68 -41.04
CA HIS A 83 1.23 1.31 -39.93
C HIS A 83 1.72 0.06 -39.15
N ILE A 84 2.37 -0.88 -39.85
CA ILE A 84 2.98 -2.07 -39.22
C ILE A 84 4.17 -1.64 -38.37
N GLY A 85 5.00 -0.73 -38.89
CA GLY A 85 6.13 -0.15 -38.15
C GLY A 85 5.69 0.59 -36.89
N GLU A 86 4.66 1.43 -36.99
CA GLU A 86 4.09 2.16 -35.84
C GLU A 86 3.50 1.22 -34.79
N THR A 87 2.77 0.18 -35.22
CA THR A 87 2.18 -0.82 -34.32
C THR A 87 3.28 -1.64 -33.62
N LEU A 88 4.34 -2.00 -34.33
CA LEU A 88 5.48 -2.75 -33.79
C LEU A 88 6.22 -1.93 -32.74
N GLU A 89 6.57 -0.69 -33.05
CA GLU A 89 7.25 0.21 -32.12
C GLU A 89 6.41 0.44 -30.86
N SER A 90 5.14 0.80 -31.02
CA SER A 90 4.25 1.08 -29.89
C SER A 90 4.01 -0.15 -29.02
N SER A 91 3.83 -1.34 -29.61
CA SER A 91 3.58 -2.57 -28.85
C SER A 91 4.81 -3.05 -28.07
N ILE A 92 5.99 -3.04 -28.68
CA ILE A 92 7.23 -3.50 -28.02
C ILE A 92 7.64 -2.52 -26.92
N THR A 93 7.62 -1.22 -27.21
CA THR A 93 7.97 -0.18 -26.23
C THR A 93 6.97 -0.18 -25.08
N GLY A 94 5.67 -0.23 -25.39
CA GLY A 94 4.61 -0.30 -24.39
C GLY A 94 4.69 -1.55 -23.51
N ALA A 95 5.06 -2.70 -24.07
CA ALA A 95 5.25 -3.93 -23.29
C ALA A 95 6.44 -3.82 -22.32
N ALA A 96 7.58 -3.30 -22.78
CA ALA A 96 8.75 -3.05 -21.94
C ALA A 96 8.41 -2.10 -20.77
N ASP A 97 7.74 -0.98 -21.08
CA ASP A 97 7.32 0.00 -20.07
C ASP A 97 6.37 -0.62 -19.03
N LYS A 98 5.40 -1.42 -19.48
CA LYS A 98 4.44 -2.10 -18.58
C LYS A 98 5.10 -3.14 -17.69
N MET A 99 6.06 -3.90 -18.21
CA MET A 99 6.84 -4.83 -17.39
C MET A 99 7.69 -4.07 -16.35
N ARG A 100 8.33 -2.97 -16.74
CA ARG A 100 9.10 -2.13 -15.81
C ARG A 100 8.20 -1.52 -14.73
N GLU A 101 7.03 -1.02 -15.11
CA GLU A 101 6.03 -0.48 -14.19
C GLU A 101 5.55 -1.56 -13.19
N THR A 102 5.31 -2.78 -13.67
CA THR A 102 4.89 -3.92 -12.83
C THR A 102 5.97 -4.32 -11.84
N GLN A 103 7.24 -4.32 -12.26
CA GLN A 103 8.36 -4.57 -11.37
C GLN A 103 8.46 -3.49 -10.28
N ALA A 104 8.41 -2.21 -10.66
CA ALA A 104 8.45 -1.10 -9.70
C ALA A 104 7.25 -1.12 -8.73
N LEU A 105 6.07 -1.51 -9.21
CA LEU A 105 4.88 -1.67 -8.37
C LEU A 105 5.03 -2.83 -7.39
N SER A 106 5.62 -3.95 -7.83
CA SER A 106 5.91 -5.10 -6.96
C SER A 106 6.90 -4.74 -5.84
N GLU A 107 7.92 -3.92 -6.13
CA GLU A 107 8.87 -3.44 -5.12
C GLU A 107 8.19 -2.53 -4.08
N ARG A 108 7.34 -1.60 -4.53
CA ARG A 108 6.58 -0.71 -3.63
C ARG A 108 5.63 -1.51 -2.76
N LEU A 109 4.96 -2.51 -3.32
CA LEU A 109 4.02 -3.36 -2.62
C LEU A 109 4.74 -4.22 -1.58
N HIS A 110 5.88 -4.80 -1.95
CA HIS A 110 6.72 -5.57 -1.04
C HIS A 110 7.29 -4.70 0.10
N ALA A 111 7.75 -3.48 -0.21
CA ALA A 111 8.18 -2.52 0.80
C ALA A 111 7.04 -2.08 1.74
N ALA A 112 5.83 -1.88 1.21
CA ALA A 112 4.66 -1.57 2.02
C ALA A 112 4.32 -2.74 2.97
N THR A 113 4.41 -3.99 2.50
CA THR A 113 4.21 -5.15 3.37
C THR A 113 5.28 -5.27 4.45
N ALA A 114 6.53 -4.88 4.16
CA ALA A 114 7.60 -4.86 5.16
C ALA A 114 7.37 -3.81 6.27
N ALA A 115 6.54 -2.79 6.04
CA ALA A 115 6.18 -1.77 7.03
C ALA A 115 5.00 -2.18 7.95
N LEU A 116 4.26 -3.24 7.61
CA LEU A 116 3.08 -3.68 8.37
C LEU A 116 3.36 -4.04 9.84
N PRO A 117 4.49 -4.68 10.20
CA PRO A 117 4.81 -4.91 11.62
C PRO A 117 4.91 -3.61 12.43
N ALA A 118 5.37 -2.52 11.82
CA ALA A 118 5.41 -1.22 12.48
C ALA A 118 3.99 -0.66 12.70
N VAL A 119 3.08 -0.82 11.72
CA VAL A 119 1.67 -0.44 11.85
C VAL A 119 0.98 -1.21 12.98
N GLU A 120 1.22 -2.52 13.07
CA GLU A 120 0.69 -3.36 14.14
C GLU A 120 1.16 -2.87 15.51
N SER A 121 2.46 -2.53 15.65
CA SER A 121 3.01 -2.00 16.89
C SER A 121 2.36 -0.67 17.32
N ILE A 122 2.04 0.20 16.35
CA ILE A 122 1.36 1.48 16.60
C ILE A 122 -0.10 1.25 17.02
N LEU A 123 -0.78 0.28 16.41
CA LEU A 123 -2.15 -0.09 16.78
C LEU A 123 -2.22 -0.65 18.20
N TRP A 124 -1.26 -1.49 18.59
CA TRP A 124 -1.14 -1.95 19.98
C TRP A 124 -0.84 -0.81 20.96
N ALA A 125 0.06 0.10 20.61
CA ALA A 125 0.38 1.26 21.45
C ALA A 125 -0.84 2.19 21.64
N THR A 126 -1.61 2.42 20.59
CA THR A 126 -2.85 3.22 20.67
C THR A 126 -3.95 2.53 21.49
N SER A 127 -4.06 1.20 21.40
CA SER A 127 -4.95 0.40 22.28
C SER A 127 -4.56 0.54 23.75
N MET A 128 -3.26 0.43 24.07
CA MET A 128 -2.75 0.65 25.44
C MET A 128 -3.03 2.07 25.94
N ALA A 129 -2.84 3.09 25.11
CA ALA A 129 -3.18 4.46 25.46
C ALA A 129 -4.68 4.64 25.75
N GLY A 130 -5.54 3.99 24.96
CA GLY A 130 -6.99 3.94 25.20
C GLY A 130 -7.32 3.34 26.57
N LEU A 131 -6.72 2.20 26.92
CA LEU A 131 -6.88 1.57 28.25
C LEU A 131 -6.46 2.48 29.40
N VAL A 132 -5.31 3.16 29.26
CA VAL A 132 -4.82 4.11 30.26
C VAL A 132 -5.81 5.26 30.45
N MET A 133 -6.37 5.81 29.37
CA MET A 133 -7.37 6.87 29.46
C MET A 133 -8.67 6.40 30.13
N ILE A 134 -9.12 5.18 29.86
CA ILE A 134 -10.26 4.58 30.54
C ILE A 134 -9.97 4.47 32.05
N ALA A 135 -8.79 3.95 32.43
CA ALA A 135 -8.40 3.79 33.82
C ALA A 135 -8.38 5.14 34.57
N ILE A 136 -7.81 6.19 33.96
CA ILE A 136 -7.80 7.55 34.52
C ILE A 136 -9.22 8.11 34.62
N GLY A 137 -10.04 7.96 33.57
CA GLY A 137 -11.43 8.39 33.55
C GLY A 137 -12.25 7.76 34.69
N VAL A 138 -12.12 6.45 34.87
CA VAL A 138 -12.76 5.69 35.97
C VAL A 138 -12.27 6.18 37.34
N ALA A 139 -10.95 6.36 37.52
CA ALA A 139 -10.38 6.83 38.77
C ALA A 139 -10.90 8.23 39.16
N LEU A 140 -11.03 9.15 38.19
CA LEU A 140 -11.59 10.49 38.40
C LEU A 140 -13.07 10.43 38.79
N ILE A 141 -13.87 9.56 38.15
CA ILE A 141 -15.29 9.37 38.49
C ILE A 141 -15.44 8.84 39.92
N ILE A 142 -14.64 7.83 40.31
CA ILE A 142 -14.65 7.28 41.67
C ILE A 142 -14.26 8.35 42.69
N ARG A 143 -13.21 9.14 42.41
CA ARG A 143 -12.73 10.19 43.32
C ARG A 143 -13.77 11.30 43.49
N ALA A 144 -14.45 11.71 42.42
CA ALA A 144 -15.52 12.70 42.46
C ALA A 144 -16.75 12.22 43.27
N LYS A 145 -17.05 10.92 43.25
CA LYS A 145 -18.11 10.33 44.10
C LYS A 145 -17.75 10.31 45.59
N ARG A 146 -16.47 10.25 45.94
CA ARG A 146 -15.99 10.17 47.33
C ARG A 146 -15.83 11.52 48.02
N THR A 147 -15.82 12.64 47.30
CA THR A 147 -15.80 13.99 47.92
C THR A 147 -17.17 14.34 48.50
N PRO A 148 -17.32 14.44 49.84
CA PRO A 148 -18.59 14.80 50.47
C PRO A 148 -18.98 16.23 50.10
N LYS A 149 -20.29 16.44 49.89
CA LYS A 149 -20.87 17.76 49.65
C LYS A 149 -20.63 18.64 50.89
N PRO A 150 -20.03 19.84 50.78
CA PRO A 150 -19.93 20.74 51.93
C PRO A 150 -21.35 21.09 52.41
N PRO A 151 -21.58 21.15 53.73
CA PRO A 151 -22.89 21.50 54.29
C PRO A 151 -23.29 22.94 53.92
N PRO A 152 -24.60 23.21 53.83
CA PRO A 152 -25.16 24.52 53.48
C PRO A 152 -24.90 25.59 54.55
#